data_AF-A0A958VK68-F1
#
_entry.id   AF-A0A958VK68-F1
#
_cell.length_a   1.000
_cell.length_b   1.000
_cell.length_c   1.000
_cell.angle_alpha   90.00
_cell.angle_beta   90.00
_cell.angle_gamma   90.00
#
_symmetry.space_group_name_H-M   'P 1'
#
loop_
_entity.id
_entity.type
_entity.pdbx_description
1 polymer ?
#
loop_
_entity_poly.entity_id
_entity_poly.type
_entity_poly.pdbx_seq_one_letter_code
_entity_poly.pdbx_strand_id
1 'polypeptide(L)'
;MLPELDFGNTEIAFRHKNDSALKRTRFVFSMMQDPFIVKLSTKLTLFALKWHLPIDGILKRTIFWQFCGGESMQECTNTYAMLREKGVEGILDYSVEGQENEATFDAVRDEISRLIDNAKTYARTPITCLKMTGIARFDLLQKVSEKKTLTDAENAEFIR
;
A
#
# COMPACT_ATOMS: atom_id res chain seq x y z
N MET A 1 6.25 -35.72 -12.38
CA MET A 1 7.25 -34.63 -12.34
C MET A 1 6.49 -33.34 -12.57
N LEU A 2 6.61 -32.36 -11.67
CA LEU A 2 6.10 -31.02 -11.98
C LEU A 2 6.95 -30.46 -13.14
N PRO A 3 6.34 -29.71 -14.09
CA PRO A 3 7.09 -29.07 -15.16
C PRO A 3 8.18 -28.16 -14.58
N GLU A 4 9.31 -28.06 -15.28
CA GLU A 4 10.41 -27.17 -14.92
C GLU A 4 9.91 -25.71 -14.94
N LEU A 5 10.22 -24.96 -13.87
CA LEU A 5 9.73 -23.60 -13.68
C LEU A 5 10.56 -22.63 -14.53
N ASP A 6 9.98 -22.13 -15.62
CA ASP A 6 10.59 -21.13 -16.49
C ASP A 6 10.16 -19.71 -16.12
N PHE A 7 11.06 -18.95 -15.50
CA PHE A 7 10.85 -17.54 -15.14
C PHE A 7 10.96 -16.58 -16.34
N GLY A 8 11.47 -17.04 -17.49
CA GLY A 8 11.55 -16.25 -18.72
C GLY A 8 10.23 -16.19 -19.49
N ASN A 9 9.27 -17.08 -19.19
CA ASN A 9 7.97 -17.09 -19.84
C ASN A 9 7.03 -16.02 -19.26
N THR A 10 7.17 -14.79 -19.77
CA THR A 10 6.33 -13.67 -19.36
C THR A 10 4.87 -13.80 -19.85
N GLU A 11 4.59 -14.63 -20.85
CA GLU A 11 3.21 -14.88 -21.30
C GLU A 11 2.38 -15.47 -20.17
N ILE A 12 2.94 -16.43 -19.42
CA ILE A 12 2.28 -17.00 -18.24
C ILE A 12 2.09 -15.93 -17.16
N ALA A 13 3.15 -15.15 -16.87
CA ALA A 13 3.11 -14.11 -15.82
C ALA A 13 2.03 -13.03 -16.09
N PHE A 14 1.83 -12.67 -17.35
CA PHE A 14 0.91 -11.61 -17.74
C PHE A 14 -0.39 -12.10 -18.39
N ARG A 15 -0.67 -13.41 -18.40
CA ARG A 15 -1.88 -14.00 -19.02
C ARG A 15 -3.20 -13.38 -18.53
N HIS A 16 -3.22 -12.83 -17.32
CA HIS A 16 -4.38 -12.15 -16.73
C HIS A 16 -4.58 -10.71 -17.26
N LYS A 17 -3.68 -10.19 -18.10
CA LYS A 17 -3.73 -8.84 -18.67
C LYS A 17 -3.99 -8.89 -20.17
N ASN A 18 -4.81 -7.97 -20.66
CA ASN A 18 -4.96 -7.72 -22.10
C ASN A 18 -3.94 -6.68 -22.60
N ASP A 19 -3.84 -6.51 -23.92
CA ASP A 19 -2.90 -5.59 -24.56
C ASP A 19 -3.02 -4.15 -24.06
N SER A 20 -4.24 -3.68 -23.79
CA SER A 20 -4.47 -2.34 -23.27
C SER A 20 -3.88 -2.18 -21.87
N ALA A 21 -4.12 -3.16 -20.99
CA ALA A 21 -3.55 -3.20 -19.65
C ALA A 21 -2.01 -3.25 -19.71
N LEU A 22 -1.43 -4.05 -20.61
CA LEU A 22 0.03 -4.15 -20.79
C LEU A 22 0.65 -2.84 -21.29
N LYS A 23 0.05 -2.21 -22.30
CA LYS A 23 0.51 -0.90 -22.81
C LYS A 23 0.44 0.18 -21.73
N ARG A 24 -0.61 0.18 -20.91
CA ARG A 24 -0.74 1.09 -19.77
C ARG A 24 0.31 0.83 -18.69
N THR A 25 0.51 -0.43 -18.30
CA THR A 25 1.57 -0.81 -17.35
C THR A 25 2.94 -0.34 -17.84
N ARG A 26 3.27 -0.62 -19.12
CA ARG A 26 4.52 -0.16 -19.74
C ARG A 26 4.65 1.37 -19.69
N PHE A 27 3.59 2.10 -20.00
CA PHE A 27 3.60 3.56 -19.95
C PHE A 27 3.91 4.07 -18.53
N VAL A 28 3.22 3.56 -17.52
CA VAL A 28 3.46 3.93 -16.10
C VAL A 28 4.91 3.67 -15.71
N PHE A 29 5.42 2.46 -15.97
CA PHE A 29 6.81 2.12 -15.64
C PHE A 29 7.82 2.98 -16.41
N SER A 30 7.58 3.29 -17.69
CA SER A 30 8.49 4.13 -18.47
C SER A 30 8.58 5.56 -17.93
N MET A 31 7.47 6.12 -17.43
CA MET A 31 7.50 7.44 -16.77
C MET A 31 8.27 7.41 -15.45
N MET A 32 8.17 6.33 -14.69
CA MET A 32 8.84 6.19 -13.39
C MET A 32 10.34 5.95 -13.51
N GLN A 33 10.81 5.46 -14.66
CA GLN A 33 12.23 5.25 -14.93
C GLN A 33 13.00 6.54 -15.18
N ASP A 34 12.31 7.64 -15.53
CA ASP A 34 12.93 8.93 -15.78
C ASP A 34 12.88 9.83 -14.52
N PRO A 35 14.03 10.12 -13.88
CA PRO A 35 14.08 10.93 -12.66
C PRO A 35 13.56 12.36 -12.83
N PHE A 36 13.69 12.94 -14.02
CA PHE A 36 13.19 14.28 -14.30
C PHE A 36 11.67 14.28 -14.38
N ILE A 37 11.06 13.31 -15.08
CA ILE A 37 9.60 13.14 -15.15
C ILE A 37 9.02 12.89 -13.76
N VAL A 38 9.64 12.01 -12.97
CA VAL A 38 9.22 11.75 -11.59
C VAL A 38 9.25 13.04 -10.78
N LYS A 39 10.37 13.78 -10.77
CA LYS A 39 10.48 15.02 -9.99
C LYS A 39 9.47 16.09 -10.41
N LEU A 40 9.23 16.24 -11.71
CA LEU A 40 8.26 17.19 -12.23
C LEU A 40 6.82 16.79 -11.86
N SER A 41 6.44 15.53 -12.12
CA SER A 41 5.10 15.03 -11.82
C SER A 41 4.78 15.11 -10.34
N THR A 42 5.71 14.76 -9.44
CA THR A 42 5.52 14.91 -7.99
C THR A 42 5.21 16.36 -7.61
N LYS A 43 5.95 17.34 -8.13
CA LYS A 43 5.69 18.75 -7.84
C LYS A 43 4.32 19.21 -8.34
N LEU A 44 3.96 18.81 -9.56
CA LEU A 44 2.66 19.15 -10.16
C LEU A 44 1.50 18.51 -9.40
N THR A 45 1.63 17.25 -9.00
CA THR A 45 0.64 16.55 -8.18
C THR A 45 0.45 17.24 -6.83
N LEU A 46 1.53 17.55 -6.11
CA LEU A 46 1.45 18.26 -4.84
C LEU A 46 0.81 19.65 -4.99
N PHE A 47 1.14 20.37 -6.06
CA PHE A 47 0.50 21.65 -6.38
C PHE A 47 -1.01 21.47 -6.62
N ALA A 48 -1.39 20.51 -7.47
CA ALA A 48 -2.78 20.25 -7.80
C ALA A 48 -3.60 19.86 -6.56
N LEU A 49 -3.07 19.00 -5.68
CA LEU A 49 -3.71 18.64 -4.41
C LEU A 49 -3.86 19.86 -3.49
N LYS A 50 -2.82 20.68 -3.36
CA LYS A 50 -2.87 21.91 -2.54
C LYS A 50 -3.96 22.88 -3.00
N TRP A 51 -4.18 22.97 -4.32
CA TRP A 51 -5.20 23.82 -4.92
C TRP A 51 -6.54 23.12 -5.15
N HIS A 52 -6.71 21.88 -4.63
CA HIS A 52 -7.93 21.08 -4.77
C HIS A 52 -8.37 20.89 -6.23
N LEU A 53 -7.41 20.79 -7.16
CA LEU A 53 -7.69 20.51 -8.56
C LEU A 53 -8.13 19.05 -8.72
N PRO A 54 -9.11 18.75 -9.60
CA PRO A 54 -9.70 17.42 -9.74
C PRO A 54 -8.80 16.45 -10.53
N ILE A 55 -7.70 16.01 -9.91
CA ILE A 55 -6.72 15.11 -10.53
C ILE A 55 -6.89 13.64 -10.14
N ASP A 56 -7.82 13.32 -9.24
CA ASP A 56 -8.04 11.97 -8.70
C ASP A 56 -8.28 10.94 -9.81
N GLY A 57 -9.06 11.30 -10.83
CA GLY A 57 -9.32 10.41 -11.96
C GLY A 57 -8.06 10.02 -12.74
N ILE A 58 -7.08 10.93 -12.83
CA ILE A 58 -5.79 10.66 -13.48
C ILE A 58 -4.96 9.73 -12.60
N LEU A 59 -4.87 10.02 -11.29
CA LEU A 59 -4.13 9.19 -10.32
C LEU A 59 -4.69 7.76 -10.27
N LYS A 60 -6.03 7.64 -10.18
CA LYS A 60 -6.78 6.38 -10.21
C LYS A 60 -6.48 5.54 -11.43
N ARG A 61 -6.51 6.14 -12.62
CA ARG A 61 -6.30 5.42 -13.89
C ARG A 61 -4.85 5.08 -14.19
N THR A 62 -3.89 5.62 -13.42
CA THR A 62 -2.46 5.44 -13.64
C THR A 62 -1.80 4.70 -12.48
N ILE A 63 -1.22 5.43 -11.52
CA ILE A 63 -0.41 4.90 -10.41
C ILE A 63 -1.25 3.99 -9.51
N PHE A 64 -2.44 4.43 -9.09
CA PHE A 64 -3.29 3.64 -8.20
C PHE A 64 -3.74 2.33 -8.86
N TRP A 65 -4.18 2.36 -10.12
CA TRP A 65 -4.54 1.12 -10.82
C TRP A 65 -3.37 0.13 -10.92
N GLN A 66 -2.13 0.62 -11.00
CA GLN A 66 -0.96 -0.24 -11.17
C GLN A 66 -0.44 -0.81 -9.84
N PHE A 67 -0.52 -0.05 -8.76
CA PHE A 67 0.15 -0.37 -7.48
C PHE A 67 -0.79 -0.61 -6.30
N CYS A 68 -2.07 -0.25 -6.42
CA CYS A 68 -3.06 -0.44 -5.36
C CYS A 68 -4.09 -1.50 -5.78
N GLY A 69 -4.49 -2.36 -4.85
CA GLY A 69 -5.55 -3.34 -5.08
C GLY A 69 -6.96 -2.72 -5.19
N GLY A 70 -7.10 -1.46 -4.76
CA GLY A 70 -8.34 -0.68 -4.69
C GLY A 70 -8.17 0.46 -3.68
N GLU A 71 -9.05 1.45 -3.70
CA GLU A 71 -9.11 2.51 -2.68
C GLU A 71 -10.04 2.17 -1.51
N SER A 72 -10.89 1.16 -1.70
CA SER A 72 -11.79 0.65 -0.67
C SER A 72 -11.68 -0.86 -0.57
N MET A 73 -12.11 -1.42 0.55
CA MET A 73 -12.19 -2.87 0.71
C MET A 73 -13.01 -3.52 -0.40
N GLN A 74 -14.12 -2.89 -0.78
CA GLN A 74 -14.98 -3.39 -1.84
C GLN A 74 -14.23 -3.49 -3.18
N GLU A 75 -13.41 -2.51 -3.53
CA GLU A 75 -12.58 -2.56 -4.73
C GLU A 75 -11.50 -3.64 -4.64
N CYS A 76 -10.88 -3.79 -3.47
CA CYS A 76 -9.89 -4.83 -3.21
C CYS A 76 -10.46 -6.24 -3.40
N THR A 77 -11.76 -6.47 -3.14
CA THR A 77 -12.36 -7.81 -3.34
C THR A 77 -12.30 -8.29 -4.80
N ASN A 78 -12.40 -7.38 -5.78
CA ASN A 78 -12.25 -7.72 -7.20
C ASN A 78 -10.82 -8.19 -7.51
N THR A 79 -9.82 -7.50 -6.95
CA THR A 79 -8.42 -7.87 -7.09
C THR A 79 -8.14 -9.22 -6.42
N TYR A 80 -8.70 -9.46 -5.23
CA TYR A 80 -8.64 -10.76 -4.55
C TYR A 80 -9.22 -11.89 -5.39
N ALA A 81 -10.42 -11.71 -5.93
CA ALA A 81 -11.08 -12.73 -6.76
C ALA A 81 -10.22 -13.10 -7.97
N MET A 82 -9.68 -12.09 -8.67
CA MET A 82 -8.79 -12.29 -9.82
C MET A 82 -7.52 -13.05 -9.46
N LEU A 83 -6.86 -12.72 -8.34
CA LEU A 83 -5.67 -13.44 -7.86
C LEU A 83 -6.01 -14.89 -7.47
N ARG A 84 -7.15 -15.08 -6.79
CA ARG A 84 -7.59 -16.37 -6.26
C ARG A 84 -7.96 -17.36 -7.37
N GLU A 85 -8.50 -16.89 -8.49
CA GLU A 85 -8.69 -17.72 -9.69
C GLU A 85 -7.40 -18.37 -10.20
N LYS A 86 -6.24 -17.80 -9.84
CA LYS A 86 -4.91 -18.33 -10.19
C LYS A 86 -4.19 -18.99 -9.02
N GLY A 87 -4.88 -19.20 -7.89
CA GLY A 87 -4.30 -19.77 -6.68
C GLY A 87 -3.36 -18.83 -5.93
N VAL A 88 -3.42 -17.53 -6.20
CA VAL A 88 -2.65 -16.49 -5.50
C VAL A 88 -3.57 -15.82 -4.47
N GLU A 89 -3.10 -15.71 -3.22
CA GLU A 89 -3.77 -14.93 -2.17
C GLU A 89 -3.12 -13.55 -2.05
N GLY A 90 -3.88 -12.59 -1.53
CA GLY A 90 -3.40 -11.22 -1.26
C GLY A 90 -3.24 -10.95 0.23
N ILE A 91 -2.39 -9.97 0.56
CA ILE A 91 -2.28 -9.39 1.90
C ILE A 91 -2.88 -7.99 1.83
N LEU A 92 -3.81 -7.67 2.74
CA LEU A 92 -4.31 -6.31 2.89
C LEU A 92 -3.25 -5.48 3.58
N ASP A 93 -2.69 -4.51 2.87
CA ASP A 93 -1.69 -3.60 3.42
C ASP A 93 -2.24 -2.17 3.53
N TYR A 94 -2.38 -1.67 4.76
CA TYR A 94 -2.61 -0.25 4.98
C TYR A 94 -1.29 0.50 4.89
N SER A 95 -1.17 1.38 3.90
CA SER A 95 0.10 2.03 3.55
C SER A 95 0.52 3.18 4.48
N VAL A 96 -0.23 3.49 5.54
CA VAL A 96 0.07 4.62 6.43
C VAL A 96 1.25 4.30 7.35
N GLU A 97 2.20 5.24 7.42
CA GLU A 97 3.41 5.18 8.22
C GLU A 97 3.89 6.59 8.59
N GLY A 98 4.88 6.68 9.49
CA GLY A 98 5.55 7.95 9.84
C GLY A 98 4.63 9.00 10.46
N GLN A 99 3.64 8.57 11.24
CA GLN A 99 2.67 9.47 11.86
C GLN A 99 3.20 10.02 13.20
N GLU A 100 2.73 11.21 13.57
CA GLU A 100 3.26 11.94 14.74
C GLU A 100 2.19 12.43 15.72
N ASN A 101 0.90 12.13 15.47
CA ASN A 101 -0.20 12.58 16.33
C ASN A 101 -1.17 11.45 16.70
N GLU A 102 -1.68 11.55 17.93
CA GLU A 102 -2.57 10.56 18.55
C GLU A 102 -3.84 10.28 17.75
N ALA A 103 -4.47 11.32 17.21
CA ALA A 103 -5.69 11.16 16.42
C ALA A 103 -5.46 10.27 15.19
N THR A 104 -4.27 10.37 14.59
CA THR A 104 -3.91 9.52 13.45
C THR A 104 -3.55 8.11 13.89
N PHE A 105 -2.87 7.94 15.03
CA PHE A 105 -2.60 6.61 15.60
C PHE A 105 -3.90 5.84 15.90
N ASP A 106 -4.89 6.51 16.50
CA ASP A 106 -6.20 5.94 16.75
C ASP A 106 -6.92 5.56 15.45
N ALA A 107 -6.88 6.44 14.43
CA ALA A 107 -7.45 6.14 13.12
C ALA A 107 -6.75 4.94 12.43
N VAL A 108 -5.42 4.82 12.56
CA VAL A 108 -4.67 3.68 12.02
C VAL A 108 -5.02 2.41 12.78
N ARG A 109 -5.12 2.43 14.11
CA ARG A 109 -5.58 1.28 14.91
C ARG A 109 -6.96 0.79 14.46
N ASP A 110 -7.90 1.71 14.30
CA ASP A 110 -9.27 1.37 13.91
C ASP A 110 -9.31 0.79 12.49
N GLU A 111 -8.52 1.35 11.57
CA GLU A 111 -8.39 0.83 10.21
C GLU A 111 -7.75 -0.56 10.18
N ILE A 112 -6.68 -0.80 10.95
CA ILE A 112 -6.04 -2.12 11.07
C ILE A 112 -7.03 -3.15 11.64
N SER A 113 -7.81 -2.76 12.65
CA SER A 113 -8.87 -3.62 13.22
C SER A 113 -9.90 -3.99 12.15
N ARG A 114 -10.34 -3.01 11.35
CA ARG A 114 -11.23 -3.23 10.21
C ARG A 114 -10.60 -4.14 9.15
N LEU A 115 -9.30 -4.00 8.86
CA LEU A 115 -8.59 -4.89 7.93
C LEU A 115 -8.51 -6.32 8.45
N ILE A 116 -8.31 -6.53 9.75
CA ILE A 116 -8.31 -7.86 10.37
C ILE A 116 -9.67 -8.53 10.16
N ASP A 117 -10.77 -7.82 10.37
CA ASP A 117 -12.12 -8.38 10.17
C ASP A 117 -12.46 -8.61 8.70
N ASN A 118 -11.99 -7.74 7.81
CA ASN A 118 -12.11 -7.95 6.37
C ASN A 118 -11.28 -9.15 5.89
N ALA A 119 -10.05 -9.32 6.39
CA ALA A 119 -9.21 -10.45 6.03
C ALA A 119 -9.86 -11.79 6.40
N LYS A 120 -10.52 -11.87 7.57
CA LYS A 120 -11.31 -13.06 7.97
C LYS A 120 -12.47 -13.35 7.02
N THR A 121 -13.04 -12.32 6.42
CA THR A 121 -14.22 -12.43 5.55
C THR A 121 -13.84 -12.80 4.11
N TYR A 122 -12.79 -12.19 3.57
CA TYR A 122 -12.49 -12.24 2.13
C TYR A 122 -11.27 -13.10 1.77
N ALA A 123 -10.29 -13.26 2.66
CA ALA A 123 -9.07 -14.00 2.37
C ALA A 123 -9.18 -15.45 2.86
N ARG A 124 -8.64 -16.41 2.09
CA ARG A 124 -8.55 -17.80 2.56
C ARG A 124 -7.56 -17.92 3.72
N THR A 125 -6.50 -17.12 3.68
CA THR A 125 -5.51 -16.99 4.74
C THR A 125 -5.57 -15.56 5.26
N PRO A 126 -6.21 -15.31 6.41
CA PRO A 126 -6.47 -13.96 6.89
C PRO A 126 -5.19 -13.33 7.44
N ILE A 127 -4.47 -12.60 6.58
CA ILE A 127 -3.23 -11.90 6.92
C ILE A 127 -3.39 -10.42 6.56
N THR A 128 -2.87 -9.57 7.45
CA THR A 128 -2.68 -8.13 7.25
C THR A 128 -1.30 -7.75 7.77
N CYS A 129 -0.85 -6.53 7.47
CA CYS A 129 0.40 -5.99 8.00
C CYS A 129 0.17 -4.65 8.72
N LEU A 130 1.02 -4.42 9.72
CA LEU A 130 1.07 -3.20 10.52
C LEU A 130 2.47 -2.62 10.41
N LYS A 131 2.53 -1.31 10.16
CA LYS A 131 3.77 -0.53 10.25
C LYS A 131 3.77 0.15 11.61
N MET A 132 4.75 -0.15 12.46
CA MET A 132 4.80 0.37 13.84
C MET A 132 4.76 1.91 13.91
N THR A 133 5.39 2.56 12.93
CA THR A 133 5.39 4.03 12.80
C THR A 133 4.03 4.61 12.38
N GLY A 134 3.04 3.77 12.07
CA GLY A 134 1.65 4.18 11.89
C GLY A 134 0.88 4.31 13.21
N ILE A 135 1.38 3.75 14.32
CA ILE A 135 0.72 3.76 15.64
C ILE A 135 1.60 4.26 16.79
N ALA A 136 2.85 4.62 16.50
CA ALA A 136 3.78 5.16 17.47
C ALA A 136 4.81 6.06 16.78
N ARG A 137 5.33 7.06 17.48
CA ARG A 137 6.35 7.97 16.91
C ARG A 137 7.67 7.24 16.71
N PHE A 138 8.30 7.49 15.56
CA PHE A 138 9.56 6.83 15.20
C PHE A 138 10.68 7.14 16.20
N ASP A 139 10.80 8.38 16.66
CA ASP A 139 11.83 8.80 17.61
C ASP A 139 11.66 8.15 18.99
N LEU A 140 10.42 7.94 19.44
CA LEU A 140 10.13 7.17 20.66
C LEU A 140 10.59 5.70 20.49
N LEU A 141 10.20 5.05 19.39
CA LEU A 141 10.61 3.67 19.10
C LEU A 141 12.14 3.53 19.01
N GLN A 142 12.82 4.53 18.42
CA GLN A 142 14.28 4.57 18.35
C GLN A 142 14.90 4.67 19.76
N LYS A 143 14.40 5.57 20.63
CA LYS A 143 14.90 5.69 22.02
C LYS A 143 14.74 4.39 22.80
N VAL A 144 13.60 3.72 22.66
CA VAL A 144 13.34 2.40 23.28
C VAL A 144 14.35 1.37 22.77
N SER A 145 14.56 1.29 21.46
CA SER A 145 15.50 0.35 20.84
C SER A 145 16.94 0.57 21.30
N GLU A 146 17.35 1.84 21.43
CA GLU A 146 18.66 2.26 21.91
C GLU A 146 18.82 2.18 23.45
N LYS A 147 17.76 1.76 24.18
CA LYS A 147 17.72 1.69 25.65
C LYS A 147 18.04 3.02 26.32
N LYS A 148 17.65 4.14 25.70
CA LYS A 148 17.77 5.48 26.29
C LYS A 148 16.73 5.65 27.40
N THR A 149 17.06 6.48 28.39
CA THR A 149 16.09 6.90 29.40
C THR A 149 14.98 7.71 28.75
N LEU A 150 13.75 7.26 28.90
CA LEU A 150 12.55 7.99 28.48
C LEU A 150 12.15 8.98 29.57
N THR A 151 11.62 10.13 29.15
CA THR A 151 10.94 11.06 30.06
C THR A 151 9.63 10.45 30.59
N ASP A 152 9.05 11.02 31.65
CA ASP A 152 7.77 10.53 32.19
C ASP A 152 6.65 10.56 31.14
N ALA A 153 6.62 11.60 30.29
CA ALA A 153 5.68 11.72 29.19
C ALA A 153 5.87 10.62 28.14
N GLU A 154 7.12 10.31 27.77
CA GLU A 154 7.44 9.26 26.80
C GLU A 154 7.18 7.85 27.35
N ASN A 155 7.38 7.62 28.66
CA ASN A 155 6.98 6.37 29.29
C ASN A 155 5.46 6.20 29.28
N ALA A 156 4.72 7.28 29.57
CA ALA A 156 3.26 7.26 29.49
C ALA A 156 2.76 7.00 28.07
N GLU A 157 3.41 7.59 27.06
CA GLU A 157 3.13 7.33 25.64
C GLU A 157 3.41 5.86 25.26
N PHE A 158 4.55 5.30 25.69
CA PHE A 158 4.98 3.95 25.31
C PHE A 158 4.13 2.81 25.91
N ILE A 159 3.53 3.03 27.08
CA ILE A 159 2.74 2.01 27.80
C ILE A 159 1.26 1.99 27.34
N ARG A 160 0.83 3.01 26.60
CA ARG A 160 -0.55 3.15 26.11
C ARG A 160 -0.96 1.98 25.20
#